data_AF-A0A923XD48-F1
#
_entry.id   AF-A0A923XD48-F1
#
_cell.length_a   1.000
_cell.length_b   1.000
_cell.length_c   1.000
_cell.angle_alpha   90.00
_cell.angle_beta   90.00
_cell.angle_gamma   90.00
#
_symmetry.space_group_name_H-M   'P 1'
#
loop_
_entity.id
_entity.type
_entity.pdbx_description
1 polymer ?
#
loop_
_entity_poly.entity_id
_entity_poly.type
_entity_poly.pdbx_seq_one_letter_code
_entity_poly.pdbx_strand_id
1 'polypeptide(L)'
;YMVYWFYQTAQELKIISKDSEASPTLWTLLLFVPFGNIYSYYKYSELFAKVGTEKTNKWILFILWFFFCPAVWFLVQKDLNMWSKTLDSAVQTV
;
A
#
# COMPACT_ATOMS: atom_id res chain seq x y z
N TYR A 1 -20.57 14.29 -4.67
CA TYR A 1 -20.46 15.37 -5.68
C TYR A 1 -19.11 15.36 -6.40
N MET A 2 -17.97 15.37 -5.69
CA MET A 2 -16.61 15.42 -6.28
C MET A 2 -16.34 14.39 -7.40
N VAL A 3 -16.64 13.10 -7.17
CA VAL A 3 -16.42 12.04 -8.17
C VAL A 3 -17.26 12.24 -9.44
N TYR A 4 -18.54 12.60 -9.27
CA TYR A 4 -19.44 12.90 -10.39
C TYR A 4 -18.93 14.11 -11.18
N TRP A 5 -18.58 15.20 -10.49
CA TRP A 5 -18.08 16.42 -11.12
C TRP A 5 -16.78 16.15 -11.91
N PHE A 6 -15.85 15.38 -11.33
CA PHE A 6 -14.60 15.00 -12.01
C PHE A 6 -14.87 14.18 -13.28
N TYR A 7 -15.75 13.18 -13.20
CA TYR A 7 -16.09 12.35 -14.35
C TYR A 7 -16.74 13.18 -15.47
N GLN A 8 -17.73 14.03 -15.14
CA GLN A 8 -18.43 14.85 -16.13
C GLN A 8 -17.51 15.84 -16.81
N THR A 9 -16.71 16.57 -16.04
CA THR A 9 -15.75 17.53 -16.61
C THR A 9 -14.66 16.82 -17.43
N ALA A 10 -14.21 15.63 -17.04
CA ALA A 10 -13.27 14.84 -17.84
C ALA A 10 -13.88 14.36 -19.17
N GLN A 11 -15.18 14.06 -19.21
CA GLN A 11 -15.89 13.74 -20.47
C GLN A 11 -15.97 14.95 -21.40
N GLU A 12 -16.32 16.12 -20.87
CA GLU A 12 -16.36 17.37 -21.64
C GLU A 12 -14.97 17.73 -22.20
N LEU A 13 -13.92 17.59 -21.38
CA LEU A 13 -12.54 17.84 -21.81
C LEU A 13 -12.11 16.91 -22.94
N LYS A 14 -12.45 15.61 -22.87
CA LYS A 14 -12.19 14.65 -23.94
C LYS A 14 -12.83 15.06 -25.27
N ILE A 15 -14.08 15.53 -25.22
CA ILE A 15 -14.82 15.95 -26.41
C ILE A 15 -14.19 17.21 -27.02
N ILE A 16 -13.83 18.19 -26.17
CA ILE A 16 -13.22 19.45 -26.60
C ILE A 16 -11.83 19.21 -27.19
N SER A 17 -11.02 18.35 -26.58
CA SER A 17 -9.66 18.05 -27.03
C SER A 17 -9.60 17.13 -28.26
N LYS A 18 -10.72 16.45 -28.60
CA LYS A 18 -10.77 15.39 -29.62
C LYS A 18 -9.75 14.27 -29.38
N ASP A 19 -9.37 14.06 -28.12
CA ASP A 19 -8.40 13.05 -27.73
C ASP A 19 -9.09 11.69 -27.58
N SER A 20 -8.83 10.78 -28.52
CA SER A 20 -9.38 9.43 -28.49
C SER A 20 -8.81 8.57 -27.35
N GLU A 21 -7.61 8.88 -26.87
CA GLU A 21 -6.91 8.11 -25.84
C GLU A 21 -7.33 8.48 -24.41
N ALA A 22 -7.94 9.65 -24.23
CA ALA A 22 -8.48 10.07 -22.94
C ALA A 22 -9.49 9.05 -22.39
N SER A 23 -9.30 8.62 -21.14
CA SER A 23 -10.15 7.64 -20.46
C SER A 23 -10.70 8.18 -19.13
N PRO A 24 -11.73 9.04 -19.17
CA PRO A 24 -12.38 9.59 -17.97
C PRO A 24 -12.83 8.52 -16.97
N THR A 25 -13.29 7.37 -17.48
CA THR A 25 -13.69 6.22 -16.65
C THR A 25 -12.52 5.65 -15.87
N LEU A 26 -11.39 5.39 -16.53
CA LEU A 26 -10.19 4.87 -15.84
C LEU A 26 -9.69 5.87 -14.79
N TRP A 27 -9.57 7.14 -15.15
CA TRP A 27 -9.10 8.17 -14.22
C TRP A 27 -10.00 8.31 -13.00
N THR A 28 -11.32 8.20 -13.19
CA THR A 28 -12.30 8.22 -12.09
C THR A 28 -12.13 7.02 -11.16
N LEU A 29 -11.85 5.82 -11.69
CA LEU A 29 -11.53 4.66 -10.86
C LEU A 29 -10.21 4.83 -10.11
N LEU A 30 -9.20 5.43 -10.75
CA LEU A 30 -7.90 5.70 -10.14
C LEU A 30 -7.99 6.66 -8.94
N LEU A 31 -9.02 7.52 -8.87
CA LEU A 31 -9.27 8.34 -7.68
C LEU A 31 -9.46 7.53 -6.40
N PHE A 32 -9.82 6.24 -6.50
CA PHE A 32 -10.02 5.37 -5.35
C PHE A 32 -8.74 4.63 -4.91
N VAL A 33 -7.68 4.64 -5.72
CA VAL A 33 -6.40 3.98 -5.41
C VAL A 33 -5.79 4.42 -4.08
N PRO A 34 -5.82 5.71 -3.69
CA PRO A 34 -5.30 6.14 -2.39
C PRO A 34 -5.96 5.42 -1.21
N PHE A 35 -7.28 5.17 -1.25
CA PHE A 35 -7.98 4.45 -0.18
C PHE A 35 -7.57 2.97 -0.13
N GLY A 36 -7.40 2.35 -1.30
CA GLY A 36 -6.86 0.99 -1.40
C GLY A 36 -5.45 0.90 -0.82
N ASN A 37 -4.59 1.88 -1.11
CA ASN A 37 -3.23 1.94 -0.56
C ASN A 37 -3.24 2.10 0.97
N ILE A 38 -4.08 2.99 1.51
CA ILE A 38 -4.24 3.16 2.97
C ILE A 38 -4.67 1.85 3.62
N TYR A 39 -5.67 1.16 3.06
CA TYR A 39 -6.12 -0.13 3.58
C TYR A 39 -5.00 -1.19 3.53
N SER A 40 -4.24 -1.23 2.43
CA SER A 40 -3.09 -2.12 2.29
C SER A 40 -2.03 -1.87 3.37
N TYR A 41 -1.67 -0.61 3.66
CA TYR A 41 -0.72 -0.29 4.73
C TYR A 41 -1.24 -0.70 6.12
N TYR A 42 -2.53 -0.55 6.38
CA TYR A 42 -3.15 -1.00 7.63
C TYR A 42 -3.05 -2.52 7.79
N LYS A 43 -3.47 -3.28 6.76
CA LYS A 43 -3.42 -4.74 6.78
C LYS A 43 -1.99 -5.27 6.85
N TYR A 44 -1.07 -4.64 6.14
CA TYR A 44 0.35 -4.95 6.22
C TYR A 44 0.90 -4.76 7.64
N SER A 45 0.58 -3.63 8.28
CA SER A 45 1.03 -3.34 9.63
C SER A 45 0.43 -4.28 10.67
N GLU A 46 -0.83 -4.70 10.49
CA GLU A 46 -1.46 -5.73 11.31
C GLU A 46 -0.79 -7.11 11.15
N LEU A 47 -0.41 -7.47 9.93
CA LEU A 47 0.31 -8.73 9.68
C LEU A 47 1.70 -8.70 10.34
N PHE A 48 2.46 -7.62 10.12
CA PHE A 48 3.79 -7.50 10.69
C PHE A 48 3.76 -7.46 12.23
N ALA A 49 2.77 -6.82 12.85
CA ALA A 49 2.62 -6.82 14.31
C ALA A 49 2.43 -8.22 14.94
N LYS A 50 2.02 -9.23 14.14
CA LYS A 50 1.87 -10.62 14.61
C LYS A 50 3.14 -11.44 14.50
N VAL A 51 3.99 -11.14 13.52
CA VAL A 51 5.20 -11.93 13.20
C VAL A 51 6.49 -11.21 13.56
N GLY A 52 6.42 -9.91 13.81
CA GLY A 52 7.54 -9.08 14.24
C GLY A 52 8.11 -9.58 15.56
N THR A 53 9.43 -9.65 15.60
CA THR A 53 10.19 -10.10 16.77
C THR A 53 10.08 -9.09 17.91
N GLU A 54 10.07 -7.81 17.56
CA GLU A 54 9.72 -6.73 18.46
C GLU A 54 8.20 -6.59 18.46
N LYS A 55 7.58 -6.60 19.65
CA LYS A 55 6.13 -6.40 19.85
C LYS A 55 5.71 -4.97 19.49
N THR A 56 5.88 -4.64 18.22
CA THR A 56 5.66 -3.31 17.67
C THR A 56 4.17 -3.13 17.45
N ASN A 57 3.63 -2.03 17.96
CA ASN A 57 2.21 -1.72 17.82
C ASN A 57 1.86 -1.49 16.33
N LYS A 58 0.82 -2.16 15.84
CA LYS A 58 0.32 -2.01 14.46
C LYS A 58 0.07 -0.55 14.06
N TRP A 59 -0.39 0.29 14.98
CA TRP A 59 -0.69 1.69 14.71
C TRP A 59 0.56 2.52 14.49
N ILE A 60 1.66 2.20 15.21
CA ILE A 60 2.94 2.88 15.03
C ILE A 60 3.48 2.58 13.63
N LEU A 61 3.47 1.31 13.21
CA LEU A 61 3.89 0.90 11.87
C LEU A 61 3.01 1.51 10.77
N PHE A 62 1.70 1.53 11.00
CA PHE A 62 0.75 2.10 10.04
C PHE A 62 0.98 3.60 9.84
N ILE A 63 1.21 4.35 10.92
CA ILE A 63 1.54 5.78 10.85
C ILE A 63 2.92 5.97 10.19
N LEU A 64 3.89 5.11 10.52
CA LEU A 64 5.25 5.19 9.97
C LEU A 64 5.29 5.02 8.44
N TRP A 65 4.35 4.28 7.84
CA TRP A 65 4.18 4.21 6.39
C TRP A 65 3.91 5.59 5.73
N PHE A 66 3.32 6.56 6.42
CA PHE A 66 3.05 7.88 5.84
C PHE A 66 4.21 8.86 5.99
N PHE A 67 4.97 8.74 7.08
CA PHE A 67 6.03 9.70 7.41
C PHE A 67 7.42 9.20 7.02
N PHE A 68 7.66 7.88 7.01
CA PHE A 68 8.97 7.32 6.74
C PHE A 68 8.94 5.84 6.30
N CYS A 69 8.47 5.58 5.06
CA CYS A 69 8.48 4.26 4.43
C CYS A 69 9.80 3.48 4.56
N PRO A 70 11.00 4.09 4.37
CA PRO A 70 12.25 3.33 4.41
C PRO A 70 12.51 2.62 5.75
N ALA A 71 12.07 3.21 6.87
CA ALA A 71 12.19 2.54 8.16
C ALA A 71 11.31 1.30 8.26
N VAL A 72 10.09 1.33 7.71
CA VAL A 72 9.22 0.15 7.68
C VAL A 72 9.88 -0.97 6.87
N TRP A 73 10.45 -0.67 5.72
CA TRP A 73 11.16 -1.65 4.91
C TRP A 73 12.32 -2.27 5.67
N PHE A 74 13.14 -1.45 6.33
CA PHE A 74 14.26 -1.93 7.13
C PHE A 74 13.81 -2.85 8.28
N LEU A 75 12.82 -2.44 9.06
CA LEU A 75 12.29 -3.23 10.18
C LEU A 75 11.75 -4.58 9.72
N VAL A 76 10.97 -4.58 8.64
CA VAL A 76 10.39 -5.81 8.12
C VAL A 76 11.46 -6.74 7.57
N GLN A 77 12.41 -6.20 6.79
CA GLN A 77 13.49 -7.00 6.22
C GLN A 77 14.40 -7.59 7.31
N LYS A 78 14.72 -6.82 8.35
CA LYS A 78 15.46 -7.31 9.51
C LYS A 78 14.80 -8.57 10.09
N ASP A 79 13.50 -8.49 10.37
CA ASP A 79 12.76 -9.58 11.02
C ASP A 79 12.56 -10.78 10.10
N LEU A 80 12.19 -10.57 8.84
CA LEU A 80 12.06 -11.65 7.86
C LEU A 80 13.38 -12.40 7.64
N ASN A 81 14.50 -11.69 7.58
CA ASN A 81 15.82 -12.31 7.43
C ASN A 81 16.21 -13.15 8.65
N MET A 82 15.81 -12.74 9.87
CA MET A 82 16.01 -13.57 11.07
C MET A 82 15.16 -14.83 11.03
N TRP A 83 13.89 -14.72 10.62
CA TRP A 83 13.01 -15.87 10.44
C TRP A 83 13.55 -16.86 9.41
N SER A 84 14.04 -16.38 8.27
CA SER A 84 14.65 -17.23 7.24
C SER A 84 15.80 -18.05 7.81
N LYS A 85 16.77 -17.41 8.49
CA LYS A 85 17.92 -18.10 9.09
C LYS A 85 17.51 -19.15 10.13
N THR A 86 16.48 -18.83 10.93
CA THR A 86 15.96 -19.74 11.95
C THR A 86 15.34 -20.98 11.32
N LEU A 87 14.56 -20.79 10.25
CA LEU A 87 13.94 -21.88 9.49
C LEU A 87 14.99 -22.76 8.80
N ASP A 88 15.99 -22.15 8.16
CA ASP A 88 17.07 -22.87 7.48
C ASP A 88 17.86 -23.75 8.47
N SER A 89 18.11 -23.24 9.67
CA SER A 89 18.80 -23.98 10.73
C SER A 89 17.97 -25.18 11.23
N ALA A 90 16.67 -25.00 11.41
CA ALA A 90 15.78 -26.07 11.87
C ALA A 90 15.66 -27.21 10.85
N VAL A 91 15.67 -26.89 9.55
CA VAL A 91 15.65 -27.89 8.47
C VAL A 91 16.94 -28.70 8.43
N GLN A 92 18.10 -28.09 8.70
CA GLN A 92 19.39 -28.80 8.67
C GLN A 92 19.62 -29.73 9.88
N THR A 93 18.85 -29.58 10.96
CA THR A 93 18.96 -30.41 12.17
C THR A 93 18.07 -31.66 12.15
N VAL A 94 17.30 -31.89 11.09
CA VAL A 94 16.43 -33.07 10.86
C VAL A 94 17.08 -33.97 9.81
#